data_AF-A0A6P0NDB4-F1
#
_entry.id   AF-A0A6P0NDB4-F1
#
_cell.length_a   1.000
_cell.length_b   1.000
_cell.length_c   1.000
_cell.angle_alpha   90.00
_cell.angle_beta   90.00
_cell.angle_gamma   90.00
#
_symmetry.space_group_name_H-M   'P 1'
#
loop_
_entity.id
_entity.type
_entity.pdbx_description
1 polymer ?
#
loop_
_entity_poly.entity_id
_entity_poly.type
_entity_poly.pdbx_seq_one_letter_code
_entity_poly.pdbx_strand_id
1 'polypeptide(L)'
;EKPLTDAELASRVMKLRAKLKGWLRSSEKLEPIPQMRGWVSPRLGITFELVASQLVLYYPNGEPFASYLEISEQKEQQRQRAEQAEEALEQTQEALELERLEKQQASQRAEQAQEALELERTRMKALLEQLKAKGINPEDFDL
;
A
#
# COMPACT_ATOMS: atom_id res chain seq x y z
N GLU A 1 -23.23 35.39 38.52
CA GLU A 1 -22.68 35.74 37.20
C GLU A 1 -23.47 34.97 36.14
N LYS A 2 -24.06 35.66 35.16
CA LYS A 2 -24.84 34.98 34.10
C LYS A 2 -23.85 34.34 33.11
N PRO A 3 -23.97 33.05 32.77
CA PRO A 3 -23.07 32.44 31.78
C PRO A 3 -23.28 33.10 30.41
N LEU A 4 -22.17 33.49 29.77
CA LEU A 4 -22.18 34.06 28.41
C LEU A 4 -22.77 33.05 27.43
N THR A 5 -23.60 33.53 26.52
CA THR A 5 -24.21 32.69 25.47
C THR A 5 -23.20 32.33 24.39
N ASP A 6 -23.38 31.19 23.72
CA ASP A 6 -22.50 30.72 22.64
C ASP A 6 -22.32 31.76 21.51
N ALA A 7 -23.33 32.60 21.28
CA ALA A 7 -23.29 33.72 20.34
C ALA A 7 -22.34 34.86 20.80
N GLU A 8 -22.26 35.14 22.10
CA GLU A 8 -21.34 36.12 22.67
C GLU A 8 -19.89 35.59 22.68
N LEU A 9 -19.71 34.30 22.92
CA LEU A 9 -18.42 33.62 22.77
C LEU A 9 -17.95 33.64 21.31
N ALA A 10 -18.83 33.31 20.36
CA ALA A 10 -18.54 33.37 18.93
C ALA A 10 -18.21 34.80 18.47
N SER A 11 -18.97 35.81 18.92
CA SER A 11 -18.72 37.23 18.62
C SER A 11 -17.41 37.76 19.23
N ARG A 12 -17.04 37.28 20.42
CA ARG A 12 -15.81 37.64 21.13
C ARG A 12 -14.57 36.98 20.51
N VAL A 13 -14.72 35.78 19.95
CA VAL A 13 -13.70 35.13 19.09
C VAL A 13 -13.58 35.86 17.74
N MET A 14 -14.69 36.33 17.15
CA MET A 14 -14.71 37.08 15.89
C MET A 14 -14.05 38.48 15.95
N LYS A 15 -13.77 39.00 17.15
CA LYS A 15 -13.24 40.35 17.37
C LYS A 15 -11.75 40.41 17.71
N LEU A 16 -10.98 39.34 17.54
CA LEU A 16 -9.53 39.46 17.45
C LEU A 16 -9.14 39.88 16.02
N ARG A 17 -8.84 41.16 15.84
CA ARG A 17 -8.21 41.66 14.60
C ARG A 17 -6.78 41.13 14.53
N ALA A 18 -6.56 40.02 13.83
CA ALA A 18 -5.21 39.56 13.55
C ALA A 18 -4.48 40.59 12.66
N LYS A 19 -3.25 40.95 13.04
CA LYS A 19 -2.38 41.86 12.30
C LYS A 19 -1.21 41.07 11.75
N LEU A 20 -1.14 40.94 10.43
CA LEU A 20 -0.01 40.33 9.74
C LEU A 20 1.02 41.43 9.44
N LYS A 21 2.25 41.23 9.92
CA LYS A 21 3.41 42.09 9.64
C LYS A 21 4.54 41.21 9.12
N GLY A 22 5.37 41.75 8.24
CA GLY A 22 6.53 41.06 7.71
C GLY A 22 7.65 42.02 7.40
N TRP A 23 8.86 41.46 7.29
CA TRP A 23 10.07 42.20 6.99
C TRP A 23 10.86 41.45 5.92
N LEU A 24 11.38 42.18 4.95
CA LEU A 24 12.28 41.66 3.92
C LEU A 24 13.71 42.03 4.29
N ARG A 25 14.63 41.06 4.20
CA ARG A 25 16.06 41.33 4.42
C ARG A 25 16.65 42.07 3.22
N SER A 26 17.22 43.24 3.47
CA SER A 26 17.96 44.08 2.54
C SER A 26 19.35 44.32 3.13
N SER A 27 20.35 43.55 2.66
CA SER A 27 21.72 43.51 3.19
C SER A 27 21.76 43.30 4.72
N GLU A 28 22.14 44.34 5.48
CA GLU A 28 22.30 44.35 6.94
C GLU A 28 21.00 44.76 7.69
N LYS A 29 19.92 45.10 6.96
CA LYS A 29 18.69 45.66 7.54
C LYS A 29 17.46 44.82 7.20
N LEU A 30 16.45 44.95 8.05
CA LEU A 30 15.11 44.39 7.84
C LEU A 30 14.16 45.53 7.47
N GLU A 31 13.72 45.54 6.21
CA GLU A 31 12.78 46.53 5.70
C GLU A 31 11.34 46.04 5.90
N PRO A 32 10.45 46.84 6.51
CA PRO A 32 9.07 46.43 6.71
C PRO A 32 8.34 46.29 5.38
N ILE A 33 7.56 45.23 5.22
CA ILE A 33 6.71 45.02 4.04
C ILE A 33 5.43 45.86 4.23
N PRO A 34 5.14 46.84 3.35
CA PRO A 34 4.01 47.75 3.53
C PRO A 34 2.65 47.05 3.57
N GLN A 35 2.47 46.00 2.77
CA GLN A 35 1.25 45.21 2.69
C GLN A 35 1.59 43.73 2.65
N MET A 36 1.25 43.00 3.72
CA MET A 36 1.50 41.56 3.81
C MET A 36 0.40 40.69 3.22
N ARG A 37 -0.84 41.19 3.16
CA ARG A 37 -1.96 40.42 2.57
C ARG A 37 -1.75 40.30 1.07
N GLY A 38 -1.67 39.08 0.56
CA GLY A 38 -1.38 38.78 -0.84
C GLY A 38 0.09 38.99 -1.21
N TRP A 39 0.99 39.16 -0.23
CA TRP A 39 2.41 39.36 -0.52
C TRP A 39 3.04 38.06 -1.01
N VAL A 40 3.79 38.12 -2.11
CA VAL A 40 4.50 36.97 -2.70
C VAL A 40 5.97 37.06 -2.34
N SER A 41 6.52 36.00 -1.75
CA SER A 41 7.95 35.93 -1.41
C SER A 41 8.81 35.89 -2.68
N PRO A 42 9.73 36.85 -2.89
CA PRO A 42 10.59 36.86 -4.08
C PRO A 42 11.53 35.65 -4.18
N ARG A 43 11.89 35.04 -3.04
CA ARG A 43 12.80 33.89 -3.00
C ARG A 43 12.10 32.54 -3.08
N LEU A 44 10.86 32.47 -2.61
CA LEU A 44 10.13 31.19 -2.46
C LEU A 44 8.93 31.09 -3.41
N GLY A 45 8.43 32.20 -3.96
CA GLY A 45 7.22 32.25 -4.78
C GLY A 45 5.92 31.96 -4.02
N ILE A 46 5.96 31.83 -2.69
CA ILE A 46 4.77 31.57 -1.86
C ILE A 46 4.01 32.85 -1.54
N THR A 47 2.69 32.76 -1.42
CA THR A 47 1.81 33.90 -1.11
C THR A 47 1.36 33.85 0.34
N PHE A 48 1.36 35.00 1.02
CA PHE A 48 0.92 35.15 2.41
C PHE A 48 -0.45 35.80 2.45
N GLU A 49 -1.43 35.14 3.04
CA GLU A 49 -2.79 35.65 3.16
C GLU A 49 -3.33 35.54 4.60
N LEU A 50 -4.31 36.39 4.92
CA LEU A 50 -4.98 36.36 6.21
C LEU A 50 -6.47 36.12 6.01
N VAL A 51 -6.91 34.87 6.14
CA VAL A 51 -8.29 34.42 5.96
C VAL A 51 -8.89 34.14 7.33
N ALA A 52 -10.05 34.73 7.64
CA ALA A 52 -10.73 34.56 8.94
C ALA A 52 -9.80 34.77 10.18
N SER A 53 -8.89 35.75 10.10
CA SER A 53 -7.88 36.04 11.13
C SER A 53 -6.80 34.96 11.33
N GLN A 54 -6.66 34.00 10.40
CA GLN A 54 -5.60 32.99 10.37
C GLN A 54 -4.64 33.24 9.20
N LEU A 55 -3.34 33.00 9.42
CA LEU A 55 -2.33 33.08 8.37
C LEU A 55 -2.42 31.82 7.50
N VAL A 56 -2.73 32.00 6.23
CA VAL A 56 -2.72 30.94 5.21
C VAL A 56 -1.58 31.23 4.25
N LEU A 57 -0.79 30.20 3.94
CA LEU A 57 0.29 30.26 2.96
C LEU A 57 -0.18 29.52 1.72
N TYR A 58 0.13 30.06 0.54
CA TYR A 58 -0.13 29.38 -0.73
C TYR A 58 1.19 29.09 -1.44
N TYR A 59 1.29 27.90 -2.01
CA TYR A 59 2.38 27.49 -2.90
C TYR A 59 2.38 28.33 -4.19
N PRO A 60 3.48 28.31 -4.96
CA PRO A 60 3.52 29.00 -6.26
C PRO A 60 2.47 28.51 -7.26
N ASN A 61 1.94 27.29 -7.08
CA ASN A 61 0.85 26.73 -7.88
C ASN A 61 -0.55 27.21 -7.45
N GLY A 62 -0.65 28.00 -6.38
CA GLY A 62 -1.91 28.52 -5.84
C GLY A 62 -2.61 27.61 -4.81
N GLU A 63 -2.05 26.45 -4.48
CA GLU A 63 -2.63 25.57 -3.46
C GLU A 63 -2.24 26.02 -2.04
N PRO A 64 -3.15 25.93 -1.05
CA PRO A 64 -2.81 26.25 0.33
C PRO A 64 -1.84 25.22 0.93
N PHE A 65 -0.96 25.69 1.81
CA PHE A 65 -0.14 24.81 2.63
C PHE A 65 -1.03 24.02 3.57
N ALA A 66 -0.87 22.71 3.56
CA ALA A 66 -1.45 21.84 4.56
C ALA A 66 -0.89 22.22 5.95
N SER A 67 -1.78 22.20 6.94
CA SER A 67 -1.40 22.32 8.34
C SER A 67 -0.53 21.14 8.76
N TYR A 68 0.22 21.31 9.84
CA TYR A 68 1.04 20.24 10.41
C TYR A 68 0.19 18.99 10.75
N LEU A 69 -1.04 19.21 11.24
CA LEU A 69 -1.95 18.12 11.58
C LEU A 69 -2.37 17.34 10.33
N GLU A 70 -2.81 18.04 9.27
CA GLU A 70 -3.18 17.39 8.00
C GLU A 70 -2.00 16.61 7.39
N ILE A 71 -0.77 17.16 7.45
CA ILE A 71 0.43 16.45 6.98
C ILE A 71 0.67 15.19 7.82
N SER A 72 0.49 15.25 9.14
CA SER A 72 0.67 14.11 10.03
C SER A 72 -0.37 13.02 9.76
N GLU A 73 -1.65 13.40 9.62
CA GLU A 73 -2.74 12.47 9.32
C GLU A 73 -2.56 11.80 7.96
N GLN A 74 -2.17 12.57 6.94
CA GLN A 74 -1.86 12.03 5.62
C GLN A 74 -0.70 11.04 5.69
N LYS A 75 0.39 11.38 6.39
CA LYS A 75 1.54 10.47 6.54
C LYS A 75 1.15 9.17 7.25
N GLU A 76 0.35 9.27 8.29
CA GLU A 76 -0.11 8.11 9.05
C GLU A 76 -1.03 7.22 8.19
N GLN A 77 -1.97 7.82 7.45
CA GLN A 77 -2.83 7.09 6.53
C GLN A 77 -2.02 6.39 5.42
N GLN A 78 -1.00 7.06 4.87
CA GLN A 78 -0.14 6.47 3.84
C GLN A 78 0.69 5.31 4.40
N ARG A 79 1.19 5.44 5.64
CA ARG A 79 1.89 4.35 6.34
C ARG A 79 0.98 3.14 6.52
N GLN A 80 -0.21 3.33 7.05
CA GLN A 80 -1.17 2.24 7.27
C GLN A 80 -1.55 1.54 5.95
N ARG A 81 -1.72 2.30 4.86
CA ARG A 81 -1.98 1.72 3.54
C ARG A 81 -0.79 0.93 3.00
N ALA A 82 0.43 1.41 3.21
CA ALA A 82 1.63 0.70 2.80
C ALA A 82 1.77 -0.62 3.59
N GLU A 83 1.59 -0.58 4.91
CA GLU A 83 1.62 -1.76 5.78
C GLU A 83 0.55 -2.79 5.35
N GLN A 84 -0.69 -2.35 5.12
CA GLN A 84 -1.75 -3.24 4.61
C GLN A 84 -1.43 -3.85 3.24
N ALA A 85 -0.80 -3.08 2.36
CA ALA A 85 -0.40 -3.57 1.05
C ALA A 85 0.73 -4.60 1.13
N GLU A 86 1.68 -4.42 2.06
CA GLU A 86 2.76 -5.37 2.34
C GLU A 86 2.20 -6.68 2.91
N GLU A 87 1.31 -6.61 3.91
CA GLU A 87 0.66 -7.80 4.48
C GLU A 87 -0.14 -8.58 3.43
N ALA A 88 -0.90 -7.87 2.57
CA ALA A 88 -1.66 -8.52 1.49
C ALA A 88 -0.75 -9.18 0.45
N LEU A 89 0.41 -8.58 0.16
CA LEU A 89 1.40 -9.15 -0.75
C LEU A 89 2.01 -10.43 -0.15
N GLU A 90 2.38 -10.40 1.12
CA GLU A 90 2.93 -11.55 1.84
C GLU A 90 1.94 -12.72 1.85
N GLN A 91 0.68 -12.48 2.20
CA GLN A 91 -0.37 -13.51 2.15
C GLN A 91 -0.55 -14.11 0.75
N THR A 92 -0.47 -13.28 -0.28
CA THR A 92 -0.59 -13.74 -1.67
C THR A 92 0.61 -14.59 -2.07
N GLN A 93 1.81 -14.24 -1.61
CA GLN A 93 3.03 -15.02 -1.85
C GLN A 93 2.96 -16.38 -1.15
N GLU A 94 2.56 -16.42 0.12
CA GLU A 94 2.39 -17.66 0.87
C GLU A 94 1.37 -18.60 0.19
N ALA A 95 0.23 -18.06 -0.27
CA ALA A 95 -0.77 -18.83 -0.99
C ALA A 95 -0.23 -19.42 -2.30
N LEU A 96 0.56 -18.64 -3.05
CA LEU A 96 1.18 -19.09 -4.29
C LEU A 96 2.25 -20.17 -4.04
N GLU A 97 3.03 -20.04 -2.96
CA GLU A 97 4.00 -21.05 -2.57
C GLU A 97 3.34 -22.36 -2.17
N LEU A 98 2.23 -22.30 -1.43
CA LEU A 98 1.45 -23.49 -1.08
C LEU A 98 0.90 -24.17 -2.34
N GLU A 99 0.31 -23.41 -3.26
CA GLU A 99 -0.21 -23.97 -4.52
C GLU A 99 0.91 -24.62 -5.34
N ARG A 100 2.10 -24.03 -5.37
CA ARG A 100 3.27 -24.62 -6.04
C ARG A 100 3.68 -25.93 -5.38
N LEU A 101 3.72 -25.98 -4.06
CA LEU A 101 4.07 -27.20 -3.31
C LEU A 101 3.05 -28.32 -3.59
N GLU A 102 1.76 -28.02 -3.59
CA GLU A 102 0.70 -28.98 -3.89
C GLU A 102 0.83 -29.52 -5.33
N LYS A 103 1.08 -28.64 -6.31
CA LYS A 103 1.33 -29.05 -7.70
C LYS A 103 2.56 -29.94 -7.83
N GLN A 104 3.64 -29.61 -7.13
CA GLN A 104 4.85 -30.44 -7.12
C GLN A 104 4.58 -31.83 -6.52
N GLN A 105 3.86 -31.90 -5.39
CA GLN A 105 3.48 -33.17 -4.79
C GLN A 105 2.56 -34.00 -5.69
N ALA A 106 1.61 -33.35 -6.37
CA ALA A 106 0.74 -34.02 -7.33
C ALA A 106 1.53 -34.59 -8.51
N SER A 107 2.51 -33.84 -9.06
CA SER A 107 3.42 -34.34 -10.11
C SER A 107 4.21 -35.55 -9.65
N GLN A 108 4.83 -35.48 -8.47
CA GLN A 108 5.62 -36.59 -7.92
C GLN A 108 4.76 -37.86 -7.73
N ARG A 109 3.53 -37.73 -7.22
CA ARG A 109 2.62 -38.87 -7.10
C ARG A 109 2.21 -39.45 -8.45
N ALA A 110 1.99 -38.59 -9.44
CA ALA A 110 1.65 -39.02 -10.80
C ALA A 110 2.82 -39.78 -11.43
N GLU A 111 4.05 -39.29 -11.27
CA GLU A 111 5.28 -39.95 -11.72
C GLU A 111 5.46 -41.32 -11.05
N GLN A 112 5.33 -41.39 -9.73
CA GLN A 112 5.41 -42.68 -9.00
C GLN A 112 4.34 -43.68 -9.44
N ALA A 113 3.12 -43.22 -9.69
CA ALA A 113 2.04 -44.08 -10.17
C ALA A 113 2.35 -44.61 -11.59
N GLN A 114 2.94 -43.78 -12.45
CA GLN A 114 3.38 -44.20 -13.79
C GLN A 114 4.49 -45.25 -13.70
N GLU A 115 5.51 -45.02 -12.88
CA GLU A 115 6.60 -45.98 -12.68
C GLU A 115 6.09 -47.33 -12.14
N ALA A 116 5.16 -47.31 -11.17
CA ALA A 116 4.55 -48.53 -10.64
C ALA A 116 3.76 -49.30 -11.71
N LEU A 117 3.00 -48.59 -12.55
CA LEU A 117 2.26 -49.20 -13.67
C LEU A 117 3.21 -49.81 -14.71
N GLU A 118 4.32 -49.14 -15.01
CA GLU A 118 5.34 -49.67 -15.92
C GLU A 118 6.01 -50.91 -15.34
N LEU A 119 6.34 -50.91 -14.04
CA LEU A 119 6.90 -52.07 -13.37
C LEU A 119 5.94 -53.26 -13.39
N GLU A 120 4.66 -53.05 -13.08
CA GLU A 120 3.64 -54.09 -13.16
C GLU A 120 3.49 -54.64 -14.60
N ARG A 121 3.50 -53.76 -15.60
CA ARG A 121 3.47 -54.17 -17.02
C ARG A 121 4.67 -55.01 -17.41
N THR A 122 5.88 -54.59 -17.02
CA THR A 122 7.11 -55.35 -17.33
C THR A 122 7.12 -56.69 -16.62
N ARG A 123 6.72 -56.74 -15.34
CA ARG A 123 6.59 -57.98 -14.57
C ARG A 123 5.59 -58.96 -15.18
N MET A 124 4.41 -58.47 -15.55
CA MET A 124 3.37 -59.28 -16.20
C MET A 124 3.88 -59.84 -17.54
N LYS A 125 4.55 -59.01 -18.34
CA LYS A 125 5.14 -59.43 -19.61
C LYS A 125 6.18 -60.55 -19.41
N ALA A 126 7.05 -60.43 -18.42
CA ALA A 126 8.05 -61.45 -18.10
C ALA A 126 7.40 -62.77 -17.61
N LEU A 127 6.33 -62.69 -16.82
CA LEU A 127 5.57 -63.87 -16.39
C LEU A 127 4.94 -64.61 -17.57
N LEU A 128 4.31 -63.87 -18.50
CA LEU A 128 3.73 -64.45 -19.72
C LEU A 128 4.80 -65.15 -20.57
N GLU A 129 5.99 -64.58 -20.67
CA GLU A 129 7.12 -65.17 -21.38
C GLU A 129 7.61 -66.46 -20.70
N GLN A 130 7.71 -66.47 -19.36
CA GLN A 130 8.07 -67.67 -18.60
C GLN A 130 7.03 -68.79 -18.72
N LEU A 131 5.73 -68.46 -18.72
CA LEU A 131 4.65 -69.43 -18.92
C LEU A 131 4.70 -70.05 -20.32
N LYS A 132 4.90 -69.22 -21.36
CA LYS A 132 5.12 -69.70 -22.74
C LYS A 132 6.34 -70.62 -22.84
N ALA A 133 7.47 -70.25 -22.22
CA ALA A 133 8.68 -71.07 -22.21
C ALA A 133 8.50 -72.43 -21.52
N LYS A 134 7.57 -72.52 -20.56
CA LYS A 134 7.19 -73.77 -19.89
C LYS A 134 6.12 -74.58 -20.65
N GLY A 135 5.71 -74.13 -21.84
CA GLY A 135 4.75 -74.84 -22.70
C GLY A 135 3.28 -74.71 -22.28
N ILE A 136 2.95 -73.72 -21.44
CA ILE A 136 1.59 -73.42 -21.02
C ILE A 136 1.15 -72.19 -21.82
N ASN A 137 0.30 -72.39 -22.83
CA ASN A 137 -0.28 -71.27 -23.57
C ASN A 137 -1.43 -70.67 -22.77
N PRO A 138 -1.40 -69.37 -22.47
CA PRO A 138 -2.48 -68.72 -21.71
C PRO A 138 -3.82 -68.67 -22.48
N GLU A 139 -3.84 -68.95 -23.78
CA GLU A 139 -5.09 -69.11 -24.56
C GLU A 139 -5.73 -70.51 -24.40
N ASP A 140 -5.05 -71.48 -23.78
CA ASP A 140 -5.65 -72.77 -23.42
C ASP A 140 -6.47 -72.69 -22.11
N PHE A 141 -6.33 -71.58 -21.37
CA PHE A 141 -7.09 -71.28 -20.16
C PHE A 141 -8.07 -70.14 -20.47
N ASP A 142 -9.22 -70.49 -21.03
CA ASP A 142 -10.37 -69.58 -21.08
C ASP A 142 -10.75 -69.17 -19.64
N LEU A 143 -10.60 -67.88 -19.34
CA LEU A 143 -11.16 -67.21 -18.17
C LEU A 143 -12.49 -66.55 -18.53
#